data_AF-A0A072P6I6-F1
#
_entry.id   AF-A0A072P6I6-F1
#
_cell.length_a   1.000
_cell.length_b   1.000
_cell.length_c   1.000
_cell.angle_alpha   90.00
_cell.angle_beta   90.00
_cell.angle_gamma   90.00
#
_symmetry.space_group_name_H-M   'P 1'
#
loop_
_entity.id
_entity.type
_entity.pdbx_description
1 polymer ?
#
loop_
_entity_poly.entity_id
_entity_poly.type
_entity_poly.pdbx_seq_one_letter_code
_entity_poly.pdbx_strand_id
1 'polypeptide(L)'
;MYGAKLQQVKVAFLATGNGVGFEIFEFVDPPHQGIHDSLGTFEEGGYARGGFFHIAITSADPAAVAERAVKGGGHRISEEVDLFGEKAVYIADPWGNVIEVMSCSFERLVVGKTPS
;
A
#
# COMPACT_ATOMS: atom_id res chain seq x y z
N MET A 1 -14.03 -9.80 18.96
CA MET A 1 -13.57 -10.21 17.61
C MET A 1 -14.83 -10.55 16.81
N TYR A 2 -15.12 -9.72 15.80
CA TYR A 2 -16.28 -9.68 14.86
C TYR A 2 -17.73 -9.62 15.38
N GLY A 3 -18.08 -10.30 16.48
CA GLY A 3 -19.43 -10.23 17.08
C GLY A 3 -20.57 -10.70 16.18
N ALA A 4 -21.81 -10.70 16.68
CA ALA A 4 -22.97 -11.22 15.95
C ALA A 4 -23.42 -10.34 14.76
N LYS A 5 -22.80 -9.17 14.56
CA LYS A 5 -23.18 -8.22 13.50
C LYS A 5 -22.49 -8.50 12.17
N LEU A 6 -21.34 -9.18 12.16
CA LEU A 6 -20.68 -9.56 10.91
C LEU A 6 -21.42 -10.76 10.30
N GLN A 7 -22.06 -10.55 9.15
CA GLN A 7 -22.83 -11.57 8.45
C GLN A 7 -22.10 -12.10 7.21
N GLN A 8 -21.38 -11.23 6.49
CA GLN A 8 -20.69 -11.62 5.28
C GLN A 8 -19.38 -10.85 5.05
N VAL A 9 -18.31 -11.60 4.78
CA VAL A 9 -16.98 -11.09 4.43
C VAL A 9 -16.34 -11.98 3.36
N LYS A 10 -15.62 -11.39 2.41
CA LYS A 10 -14.69 -12.13 1.55
C LYS A 10 -13.27 -11.88 2.02
N VAL A 11 -12.46 -12.91 1.99
CA VAL A 11 -11.06 -12.83 2.41
C VAL A 11 -10.16 -13.37 1.32
N ALA A 12 -9.15 -12.59 0.94
CA ALA A 12 -8.04 -13.05 0.12
C ALA A 12 -6.80 -13.20 1.00
N PHE A 13 -6.25 -14.42 1.03
CA PHE A 13 -4.99 -14.72 1.69
C PHE A 13 -3.88 -14.75 0.64
N LEU A 14 -2.90 -13.87 0.80
CA LEU A 14 -1.74 -13.77 -0.08
C LEU A 14 -0.48 -14.06 0.72
N ALA A 15 0.48 -14.72 0.10
CA ALA A 15 1.81 -14.93 0.67
C ALA A 15 2.86 -14.48 -0.32
N THR A 16 3.91 -13.84 0.18
CA THR A 16 5.07 -13.44 -0.61
C THR A 16 6.20 -14.45 -0.47
N GLY A 17 7.14 -14.44 -1.42
CA GLY A 17 8.29 -15.38 -1.40
C GLY A 17 9.22 -15.23 -0.20
N ASN A 18 9.17 -14.09 0.51
CA ASN A 18 9.92 -13.83 1.74
C ASN A 18 9.12 -14.14 3.02
N GLY A 19 7.96 -14.82 2.92
CA GLY A 19 7.20 -15.28 4.08
C GLY A 19 6.30 -14.22 4.73
N VAL A 20 6.08 -13.07 4.08
CA VAL A 20 5.10 -12.06 4.51
C VAL A 20 3.71 -12.44 3.98
N GLY A 21 2.72 -12.44 4.85
CA GLY A 21 1.32 -12.69 4.49
C GLY A 21 0.51 -11.40 4.42
N PHE A 22 -0.44 -11.34 3.50
CA PHE A 22 -1.50 -10.31 3.49
C PHE A 22 -2.86 -10.98 3.61
N GLU A 23 -3.69 -10.44 4.49
CA GLU A 23 -5.10 -10.77 4.58
C GLU A 23 -5.90 -9.55 4.13
N ILE A 24 -6.59 -9.66 3.01
CA ILE A 24 -7.41 -8.58 2.45
C ILE A 24 -8.88 -8.92 2.69
N PHE A 25 -9.62 -8.01 3.32
CA PHE A 25 -11.01 -8.21 3.69
C PHE A 25 -11.92 -7.28 2.89
N GLU A 26 -12.93 -7.85 2.23
CA GLU A 26 -14.07 -7.12 1.68
C GLU A 26 -15.28 -7.40 2.58
N PHE A 27 -15.67 -6.43 3.39
CA PHE A 27 -16.89 -6.50 4.21
C PHE A 27 -18.10 -6.25 3.33
N VAL A 28 -18.98 -7.25 3.25
CA VAL A 28 -20.19 -7.22 2.38
C VAL A 28 -21.44 -6.95 3.22
N ASP A 29 -21.55 -7.56 4.40
CA ASP A 29 -22.66 -7.32 5.32
C ASP A 29 -22.17 -7.31 6.79
N PRO A 30 -22.11 -6.12 7.44
CA PRO A 30 -22.40 -4.80 6.87
C PRO A 30 -21.32 -4.38 5.85
N PRO A 31 -21.67 -3.58 4.82
CA PRO A 31 -20.70 -3.14 3.82
C PRO A 31 -19.70 -2.14 4.41
N HIS A 32 -18.52 -2.04 3.79
CA HIS A 32 -17.54 -1.00 4.09
C HIS A 32 -18.19 0.39 4.07
N GLN A 33 -18.00 1.17 5.14
CA GLN A 33 -18.66 2.47 5.33
C GLN A 33 -17.92 3.65 4.65
N GLY A 34 -16.91 3.35 3.83
CA GLY A 34 -16.08 4.34 3.14
C GLY A 34 -14.91 4.83 4.00
N ILE A 35 -14.08 5.68 3.39
CA ILE A 35 -13.01 6.39 4.08
C ILE A 35 -13.69 7.53 4.86
N HIS A 36 -13.67 7.46 6.20
CA HIS A 36 -14.04 8.63 7.00
C HIS A 36 -13.01 9.74 6.76
N ASP A 37 -13.46 10.99 6.64
CA ASP A 37 -12.62 12.18 6.36
C ASP A 37 -11.38 12.29 7.28
N SER A 38 -11.39 11.64 8.45
CA SER A 38 -10.29 11.58 9.41
C SER A 38 -9.13 10.63 9.03
N LEU A 39 -9.29 9.73 8.06
CA LEU A 39 -8.23 8.80 7.65
C LEU A 39 -7.31 9.35 6.55
N GLY A 40 -7.66 10.49 5.96
CA GLY A 40 -6.80 11.31 5.09
C GLY A 40 -6.22 10.60 3.87
N THR A 41 -6.56 11.09 2.70
CA THR A 41 -5.81 10.80 1.46
C THR A 41 -4.32 11.10 1.67
N PHE A 42 -3.44 10.38 0.97
CA PHE A 42 -2.00 10.64 0.97
C PHE A 42 -1.73 11.90 0.13
N GLU A 43 -2.22 13.02 0.62
CA GLU A 43 -2.08 14.34 0.04
C GLU A 43 -0.91 15.08 0.68
N GLU A 44 -0.51 16.18 0.06
CA GLU A 44 0.52 17.07 0.56
C GLU A 44 0.16 17.53 2.00
N GLY A 45 1.07 17.28 2.96
CA GLY A 45 0.83 17.53 4.40
C GLY A 45 0.23 16.35 5.17
N GLY A 46 -0.19 15.28 4.50
CA GLY A 46 -0.75 14.07 5.11
C GLY A 46 0.26 13.25 5.92
N TYR A 47 1.57 13.47 5.75
CA TYR A 47 2.65 12.78 6.48
C TYR A 47 2.70 13.10 7.98
N ALA A 48 2.10 14.21 8.42
CA ALA A 48 2.03 14.57 9.83
C ALA A 48 0.85 13.89 10.57
N ARG A 49 0.00 13.15 9.85
CA ARG A 49 -1.11 12.40 10.43
C ARG A 49 -0.57 11.22 11.23
N GLY A 50 -1.04 11.07 12.48
CA GLY A 50 -0.76 9.87 13.26
C GLY A 50 -1.51 8.65 12.73
N GLY A 51 -0.86 7.49 12.69
CA GLY A 51 -1.49 6.24 12.29
C GLY A 51 -0.66 5.43 11.28
N PHE A 52 -1.31 4.48 10.64
CA PHE A 52 -0.70 3.69 9.56
C PHE A 52 -0.53 4.56 8.30
N PHE A 53 0.66 4.55 7.72
CA PHE A 53 1.01 5.42 6.59
C PHE A 53 0.93 4.67 5.26
N HIS A 54 1.70 3.60 5.09
CA HIS A 54 1.68 2.75 3.90
C HIS A 54 2.31 1.38 4.18
N ILE A 55 2.08 0.43 3.26
CA ILE A 55 2.91 -0.77 3.12
C ILE A 55 3.90 -0.59 1.98
N ALA A 56 5.02 -1.30 2.02
CA ALA A 56 5.96 -1.38 0.91
C ALA A 56 6.03 -2.81 0.36
N ILE A 57 6.11 -2.94 -0.97
CA ILE A 57 6.35 -4.21 -1.66
C ILE A 57 7.53 -4.09 -2.62
N THR A 58 8.25 -5.20 -2.83
CA THR A 58 9.37 -5.24 -3.78
C THR A 58 8.93 -5.82 -5.13
N SER A 59 9.32 -5.14 -6.21
CA SER A 59 9.13 -5.59 -7.59
C SER A 59 10.32 -5.14 -8.43
N ALA A 60 10.84 -6.02 -9.29
CA ALA A 60 11.93 -5.65 -10.21
C ALA A 60 11.56 -4.50 -11.16
N ASP A 61 10.27 -4.27 -11.39
CA ASP A 61 9.75 -3.18 -12.22
C ASP A 61 8.61 -2.45 -11.48
N PRO A 62 8.93 -1.39 -10.71
CA PRO A 62 7.93 -0.58 -10.01
C PRO A 62 6.96 0.14 -10.96
N ALA A 63 7.43 0.60 -12.12
CA ALA A 63 6.61 1.30 -13.10
C ALA A 63 5.51 0.38 -13.67
N ALA A 64 5.86 -0.84 -14.06
CA ALA A 64 4.88 -1.80 -14.56
C ALA A 64 3.83 -2.20 -13.50
N VAL A 65 4.19 -2.22 -12.21
CA VAL A 65 3.22 -2.44 -11.13
C VAL A 65 2.25 -1.25 -11.05
N ALA A 66 2.77 -0.02 -11.11
CA ALA A 66 1.94 1.18 -11.08
C ALA A 66 0.95 1.23 -12.26
N GLU A 67 1.39 0.88 -13.47
CA GLU A 67 0.49 0.79 -14.63
C GLU A 67 -0.64 -0.24 -14.43
N ARG A 68 -0.32 -1.41 -13.84
CA ARG A 68 -1.34 -2.42 -13.52
C ARG A 68 -2.31 -1.94 -12.46
N ALA A 69 -1.82 -1.23 -11.43
CA ALA A 69 -2.66 -0.66 -10.39
C ALA A 69 -3.65 0.37 -10.97
N VAL A 70 -3.18 1.28 -11.83
CA VAL A 70 -4.03 2.26 -12.52
C VAL A 70 -5.08 1.57 -13.39
N LYS A 71 -4.70 0.55 -14.16
CA LYS A 71 -5.65 -0.26 -14.95
C LYS A 71 -6.70 -0.97 -14.08
N GLY A 72 -6.38 -1.27 -12.81
CA GLY A 72 -7.26 -1.85 -11.81
C GLY A 72 -8.14 -0.84 -11.05
N GLY A 73 -8.12 0.45 -11.41
CA GLY A 73 -8.90 1.49 -10.76
C GLY A 73 -8.18 2.21 -9.61
N GLY A 74 -6.92 1.86 -9.34
CA GLY A 74 -6.05 2.65 -8.47
C GLY A 74 -5.53 3.91 -9.16
N HIS A 75 -4.66 4.65 -8.48
CA HIS A 75 -3.97 5.79 -9.07
C HIS A 75 -2.51 5.87 -8.61
N ARG A 76 -1.70 6.55 -9.42
CA ARG A 76 -0.31 6.86 -9.08
C ARG A 76 -0.28 8.13 -8.23
N ILE A 77 0.39 8.08 -7.08
CA ILE A 77 0.54 9.22 -6.15
C ILE A 77 1.77 10.05 -6.53
N SER A 78 2.88 9.38 -6.89
CA SER A 78 4.14 10.04 -7.22
C SER A 78 4.64 9.64 -8.59
N GLU A 79 5.48 10.48 -9.19
CA GLU A 79 6.40 9.99 -10.22
C GLU A 79 7.38 8.97 -9.63
N GLU A 80 8.14 8.29 -10.50
CA GLU A 80 9.19 7.38 -10.03
C GLU A 80 10.29 8.21 -9.34
N VAL A 81 10.65 7.82 -8.12
CA VAL A 81 11.68 8.48 -7.32
C VAL A 81 12.94 7.61 -7.26
N ASP A 82 14.10 8.25 -7.26
CA ASP A 82 15.38 7.60 -6.98
C ASP A 82 15.66 7.68 -5.47
N LEU A 83 15.77 6.51 -4.84
CA LEU A 83 16.11 6.33 -3.43
C LEU A 83 17.45 5.60 -3.36
N PHE A 84 18.54 6.38 -3.32
CA PHE A 84 19.89 5.85 -3.22
C PHE A 84 20.27 4.90 -4.38
N GLY A 85 19.94 5.27 -5.61
CA GLY A 85 20.18 4.48 -6.82
C GLY A 85 19.16 3.36 -7.08
N GLU A 86 18.09 3.29 -6.27
CA GLU A 86 17.01 2.34 -6.42
C GLU A 86 15.72 3.09 -6.75
N LYS A 87 14.91 2.54 -7.64
CA LYS A 87 13.63 3.12 -8.06
C LYS A 87 12.52 2.80 -7.07
N ALA A 88 11.67 3.77 -6.77
CA ALA A 88 10.41 3.56 -6.06
C ALA A 88 9.26 4.38 -6.65
N VAL A 89 8.03 3.94 -6.41
CA VAL A 89 6.81 4.68 -6.80
C VAL A 89 5.73 4.46 -5.76
N TYR A 90 5.00 5.52 -5.42
CA TYR A 90 3.83 5.45 -4.55
C TYR A 90 2.56 5.34 -5.40
N ILE A 91 1.72 4.38 -5.04
CA ILE A 91 0.40 4.16 -5.64
C ILE A 91 -0.67 4.09 -4.54
N ALA A 92 -1.90 4.38 -4.91
CA ALA A 92 -3.06 4.07 -4.08
C ALA A 92 -3.97 3.08 -4.81
N ASP A 93 -4.56 2.16 -4.06
CA ASP A 93 -5.64 1.31 -4.56
C ASP A 93 -6.98 2.10 -4.63
N PRO A 94 -8.06 1.50 -5.18
CA PRO A 94 -9.36 2.17 -5.28
C PRO A 94 -9.97 2.61 -3.94
N TRP A 95 -9.48 2.07 -2.82
CA TRP A 95 -9.96 2.35 -1.47
C TRP A 95 -9.02 3.29 -0.69
N GLY A 96 -8.00 3.84 -1.35
CA GLY A 96 -7.07 4.80 -0.76
C GLY A 96 -5.96 4.17 0.08
N ASN A 97 -5.78 2.85 0.07
CA ASN A 97 -4.62 2.23 0.72
C ASN A 97 -3.37 2.56 -0.07
N VAL A 98 -2.33 3.00 0.63
CA VAL A 98 -1.08 3.45 0.01
C VAL A 98 -0.07 2.32 0.01
N ILE A 99 0.54 2.12 -1.16
CA ILE A 99 1.55 1.10 -1.41
C ILE A 99 2.76 1.75 -2.06
N GLU A 100 3.91 1.63 -1.42
CA GLU A 100 5.20 1.95 -2.00
C GLU A 100 5.73 0.71 -2.74
N VAL A 101 6.03 0.85 -4.02
CA VAL A 101 6.61 -0.24 -4.82
C VAL A 101 8.09 0.07 -5.04
N MET A 102 8.97 -0.82 -4.60
CA MET A 102 10.41 -0.62 -4.60
C MET A 102 11.12 -1.63 -5.49
N SER A 103 12.19 -1.18 -6.16
CA SER A 103 13.05 -2.04 -7.01
C SER A 103 13.99 -2.96 -6.23
N CYS A 104 14.14 -2.74 -4.93
CA CYS A 104 14.93 -3.59 -4.04
C CYS A 104 14.19 -3.93 -2.75
N SER A 105 14.72 -4.91 -2.00
CA SER A 105 14.27 -5.21 -0.65
C SER A 105 14.57 -4.06 0.30
N PHE A 106 13.72 -3.86 1.32
CA PHE A 106 13.93 -2.82 2.32
C PHE A 106 15.30 -2.91 3.00
N GLU A 107 15.76 -4.12 3.32
CA GLU A 107 17.07 -4.36 3.94
C GLU A 107 18.21 -3.82 3.05
N ARG A 108 18.17 -4.10 1.75
CA ARG A 108 19.14 -3.56 0.78
C ARG A 108 19.04 -2.03 0.65
N LEU A 109 17.86 -1.45 0.78
CA LEU A 109 17.70 -0.01 0.73
C LEU A 109 18.40 0.68 1.91
N VAL A 110 18.34 0.10 3.12
CA VAL A 110 18.81 0.77 4.34
C VAL A 110 20.23 0.38 4.76
N VAL A 111 20.75 -0.76 4.31
CA VAL A 111 22.10 -1.20 4.67
C VAL A 111 23.15 -0.25 4.08
N GLY A 112 23.98 0.32 4.97
CA GLY A 112 25.13 1.16 4.59
C GLY A 112 24.77 2.56 4.07
N LYS A 113 23.48 2.93 4.10
CA LYS A 113 22.99 4.23 3.65
C LYS A 113 22.52 5.03 4.87
N THR A 114 23.32 5.99 5.32
CA THR A 114 22.94 6.93 6.37
C THR A 114 22.14 8.09 5.74
N PRO A 115 20.99 8.49 6.30
CA PRO A 115 20.36 9.74 5.92
C PRO A 115 21.37 10.89 6.15
N SER A 116 21.53 11.77 5.16
CA SER A 116 22.33 13.01 5.27
C SER A 116 21.65 14.03 6.17
#